data_AF-A4I147-F1
#
_entry.id   AF-A4I147-F1
#
_cell.length_a   1.000
_cell.length_b   1.000
_cell.length_c   1.000
_cell.angle_alpha   90.00
_cell.angle_beta   90.00
_cell.angle_gamma   90.00
#
_symmetry.space_group_name_H-M   'P 1'
#
loop_
_entity.id
_entity.type
_entity.pdbx_description
1 polymer ?
#
loop_
_entity_poly.entity_id
_entity_poly.type
_entity_poly.pdbx_seq_one_letter_code
_entity_poly.pdbx_strand_id
1 'polypeptide(L)'
;MELASNFSLLHAKLSKLGFRDWDSVSEGDVMTGNPHTYSLFLQFLYHRFPAATAALIRKHDWFILEHSDENVGAATVRLLAAETGEVHGISGAQFGRCKYASAKVAMCHSLLRLLRSLTPQPSTERHPARVPIASRSPMSACKPAAALPAQPFAAALVDKRRRALNSLQRS
;
A
#
# COMPACT_ATOMS: atom_id res chain seq x y z
N MET A 1 -24.17 -16.90 6.49
CA MET A 1 -24.06 -15.84 7.53
C MET A 1 -22.71 -15.14 7.54
N GLU A 2 -21.64 -15.71 6.98
CA GLU A 2 -20.29 -15.14 7.10
C GLU A 2 -20.04 -13.85 6.30
N LEU A 3 -20.73 -13.64 5.17
CA LEU A 3 -20.50 -12.45 4.34
C LEU A 3 -20.89 -11.16 5.06
N ALA A 4 -22.10 -11.12 5.62
CA ALA A 4 -22.62 -9.93 6.30
C ALA A 4 -21.77 -9.56 7.51
N SER A 5 -21.35 -10.52 8.33
CA SER A 5 -20.47 -10.26 9.47
C SER A 5 -19.08 -9.78 9.04
N ASN A 6 -18.50 -10.40 8.00
CA ASN A 6 -17.20 -9.97 7.46
C ASN A 6 -17.28 -8.57 6.84
N PHE A 7 -18.39 -8.24 6.18
CA PHE A 7 -18.61 -6.90 5.64
C PHE A 7 -18.83 -5.88 6.74
N SER A 8 -19.64 -6.17 7.77
CA SER A 8 -19.82 -5.27 8.92
C SER A 8 -18.48 -4.93 9.59
N LEU A 9 -17.59 -5.93 9.71
CA LEU A 9 -16.24 -5.70 10.20
C LEU A 9 -15.39 -4.85 9.24
N LEU A 10 -15.53 -5.06 7.92
CA LEU A 10 -14.83 -4.25 6.91
C LEU A 10 -15.32 -2.80 6.96
N HIS A 11 -16.64 -2.60 6.98
CA HIS A 11 -17.30 -1.31 7.10
C HIS A 11 -16.76 -0.54 8.32
N ALA A 12 -16.79 -1.13 9.51
CA ALA A 12 -16.25 -0.52 10.72
C ALA A 12 -14.76 -0.11 10.58
N LYS A 13 -13.94 -0.94 9.92
CA LYS A 13 -12.52 -0.63 9.67
C LYS A 13 -12.35 0.51 8.68
N LEU A 14 -13.13 0.53 7.59
CA LEU A 14 -13.10 1.58 6.56
C LEU A 14 -13.59 2.92 7.13
N SER A 15 -14.70 2.94 7.87
CA SER A 15 -15.19 4.14 8.56
C SER A 15 -14.16 4.70 9.53
N LYS A 16 -13.50 3.83 10.32
CA LYS A 16 -12.42 4.24 11.24
C LYS A 16 -11.21 4.84 10.51
N LEU A 17 -10.93 4.37 9.29
CA LEU A 17 -9.86 4.92 8.46
C LEU A 17 -10.24 6.22 7.76
N GLY A 18 -11.54 6.57 7.74
CA GLY A 18 -12.07 7.78 7.15
C GLY A 18 -12.65 7.59 5.74
N PHE A 19 -13.14 6.40 5.39
CA PHE A 19 -13.92 6.23 4.15
C PHE A 19 -15.23 7.01 4.27
N ARG A 20 -15.51 7.88 3.29
CA ARG A 20 -16.65 8.83 3.32
C ARG A 20 -17.68 8.60 2.23
N ASP A 21 -17.33 7.89 1.17
CA ASP A 21 -18.19 7.71 0.00
C ASP A 21 -19.18 6.56 0.21
N TRP A 22 -19.84 6.52 1.37
CA TRP A 22 -20.83 5.48 1.67
C TRP A 22 -22.13 5.67 0.89
N ASP A 23 -22.41 6.89 0.44
CA ASP A 23 -23.60 7.21 -0.36
C ASP A 23 -23.55 6.57 -1.77
N SER A 24 -22.36 6.23 -2.28
CA SER A 24 -22.18 5.49 -3.54
C SER A 24 -22.24 3.97 -3.37
N VAL A 25 -22.33 3.47 -2.14
CA VAL A 25 -22.26 2.05 -1.80
C VAL A 25 -23.65 1.54 -1.39
N SER A 26 -24.28 0.74 -2.26
CA SER A 26 -25.53 0.06 -1.90
C SER A 26 -25.29 -1.28 -1.22
N GLU A 27 -26.19 -1.70 -0.33
CA GLU A 27 -26.16 -3.04 0.25
C GLU A 27 -26.23 -4.12 -0.83
N GLY A 28 -27.05 -3.91 -1.87
CA GLY A 28 -27.16 -4.82 -3.01
C GLY A 28 -25.82 -5.03 -3.74
N ASP A 29 -25.07 -3.96 -3.97
CA ASP A 29 -23.76 -4.02 -4.63
C ASP A 29 -22.72 -4.75 -3.77
N VAL A 30 -22.73 -4.51 -2.46
CA VAL A 30 -21.86 -5.23 -1.52
C VAL A 30 -22.16 -6.72 -1.54
N MET A 31 -23.44 -7.09 -1.44
CA MET A 31 -23.89 -8.48 -1.29
C MET A 31 -23.75 -9.28 -2.59
N THR A 32 -23.91 -8.64 -3.74
CA THR A 32 -23.67 -9.26 -5.06
C THR A 32 -22.19 -9.33 -5.42
N GLY A 33 -21.35 -8.52 -4.79
CA GLY A 33 -19.93 -8.47 -5.11
C GLY A 33 -19.67 -7.57 -6.32
N ASN A 34 -20.31 -6.41 -6.43
CA ASN A 34 -20.11 -5.47 -7.52
C ASN A 34 -18.63 -5.05 -7.63
N PRO A 35 -17.94 -5.27 -8.78
CA PRO A 35 -16.53 -4.90 -8.95
C PRO A 35 -16.22 -3.46 -8.59
N HIS A 36 -17.09 -2.52 -8.95
CA HIS A 36 -16.89 -1.09 -8.72
C HIS A 36 -16.78 -0.77 -7.22
N THR A 37 -17.74 -1.26 -6.43
CA THR A 37 -17.76 -1.07 -4.97
C THR A 37 -16.50 -1.57 -4.29
N TYR A 38 -16.03 -2.76 -4.67
CA TYR A 38 -14.80 -3.30 -4.09
C TYR A 38 -13.55 -2.58 -4.61
N SER A 39 -13.53 -2.14 -5.86
CA SER A 39 -12.47 -1.29 -6.39
C SER A 39 -12.36 0.04 -5.64
N LEU A 40 -13.47 0.69 -5.30
CA LEU A 40 -13.49 1.88 -4.45
C LEU A 40 -12.84 1.61 -3.09
N PHE A 41 -13.16 0.47 -2.46
CA PHE A 41 -12.53 0.09 -1.18
C PHE A 41 -11.03 -0.15 -1.34
N LEU A 42 -10.60 -0.86 -2.38
CA LEU A 42 -9.19 -1.14 -2.64
C LEU A 42 -8.42 0.15 -2.91
N GLN A 43 -8.93 1.01 -3.79
CA GLN A 43 -8.35 2.31 -4.08
C GLN A 43 -8.24 3.16 -2.81
N PHE A 44 -9.29 3.25 -2.01
CA PHE A 44 -9.25 3.96 -0.74
C PHE A 44 -8.14 3.44 0.18
N LEU A 45 -8.02 2.11 0.32
CA LEU A 45 -6.98 1.50 1.15
C LEU A 45 -5.59 1.89 0.65
N TYR A 46 -5.33 1.79 -0.66
CA TYR A 46 -4.03 2.20 -1.21
C TYR A 46 -3.72 3.68 -0.99
N HIS A 47 -4.70 4.57 -1.17
CA HIS A 47 -4.53 6.00 -0.92
C HIS A 47 -4.33 6.33 0.56
N ARG A 48 -4.94 5.54 1.46
CA ARG A 48 -4.83 5.77 2.91
C ARG A 48 -3.46 5.39 3.49
N PHE A 49 -2.73 4.50 2.83
CA PHE A 49 -1.41 4.04 3.27
C PHE A 49 -0.31 4.37 2.23
N PRO A 50 -0.07 5.66 1.92
CA PRO A 50 0.76 6.05 0.78
C PRO A 50 2.21 5.53 0.89
N ALA A 51 2.79 5.50 2.09
CA ALA A 51 4.14 4.99 2.30
C ALA A 51 4.25 3.47 2.03
N ALA A 52 3.27 2.69 2.51
CA ALA A 52 3.21 1.25 2.27
C ALA A 52 2.94 0.96 0.78
N THR A 53 2.00 1.68 0.17
CA THR A 53 1.70 1.59 -1.26
C THR A 53 2.93 1.91 -2.12
N ALA A 54 3.69 2.97 -1.78
CA ALA A 54 4.93 3.29 -2.47
C ALA A 54 6.02 2.23 -2.27
N ALA A 55 6.08 1.58 -1.10
CA ALA A 55 6.99 0.45 -0.88
C ALA A 55 6.62 -0.76 -1.77
N LEU A 56 5.32 -1.05 -1.91
CA LEU A 56 4.82 -2.12 -2.78
C LEU A 56 5.12 -1.85 -4.25
N ILE A 57 4.88 -0.62 -4.73
CA ILE A 57 5.20 -0.21 -6.11
C ILE A 57 6.69 -0.36 -6.41
N ARG A 58 7.58 0.00 -5.46
CA ARG A 58 9.04 -0.17 -5.62
C ARG A 58 9.50 -1.62 -5.56
N LYS A 59 8.75 -2.48 -4.87
CA LYS A 59 9.06 -3.91 -4.73
C LYS A 59 8.60 -4.70 -5.95
N HIS A 60 7.51 -4.28 -6.58
CA HIS A 60 6.87 -4.96 -7.70
C HIS A 60 6.71 -4.04 -8.89
N ASP A 61 7.62 -4.11 -9.87
CA ASP A 61 7.59 -3.25 -11.06
C ASP A 61 6.30 -3.37 -11.90
N TRP A 62 5.58 -4.49 -11.76
CA TRP A 62 4.30 -4.75 -12.42
C TRP A 62 3.10 -4.18 -11.64
N PHE A 63 3.27 -3.75 -10.39
CA PHE A 63 2.19 -3.26 -9.55
C PHE A 63 1.97 -1.77 -9.78
N ILE A 64 1.02 -1.47 -10.66
CA ILE A 64 0.59 -0.10 -10.98
C ILE A 64 -0.88 0.03 -10.60
N LEU A 65 -1.23 1.12 -9.91
CA LEU A 65 -2.62 1.45 -9.58
C LEU A 65 -3.28 2.12 -10.79
N GLU A 66 -3.96 1.31 -11.58
CA GLU A 66 -4.73 1.78 -12.73
C GLU A 66 -6.12 2.27 -12.32
N HIS A 67 -6.80 2.99 -13.22
CA HIS A 67 -8.15 3.53 -12.95
C HIS A 67 -9.27 2.53 -13.23
N SER A 68 -8.99 1.44 -13.97
CA SER A 68 -9.97 0.41 -14.29
C SER A 68 -10.24 -0.48 -13.07
N ASP A 69 -11.52 -0.68 -12.75
CA ASP A 69 -11.95 -1.54 -11.65
C ASP A 69 -11.40 -2.97 -11.77
N GLU A 70 -11.39 -3.52 -12.98
CA GLU A 70 -10.89 -4.86 -13.24
C GLU A 70 -9.39 -4.96 -13.01
N ASN A 71 -8.64 -3.93 -13.42
CA ASN A 71 -7.18 -3.92 -13.31
C ASN A 71 -6.73 -3.71 -11.87
N VAL A 72 -7.40 -2.85 -11.10
CA VAL A 72 -7.17 -2.70 -9.65
C VAL A 72 -7.41 -4.03 -8.94
N GLY A 73 -8.52 -4.69 -9.25
CA GLY A 73 -8.83 -6.00 -8.71
C GLY A 73 -7.79 -7.06 -9.05
N ALA A 74 -7.43 -7.19 -10.33
CA ALA A 74 -6.45 -8.15 -10.80
C ALA A 74 -5.05 -7.91 -10.22
N ALA A 75 -4.60 -6.66 -10.18
CA ALA A 75 -3.33 -6.27 -9.57
C ALA A 75 -3.32 -6.60 -8.07
N THR A 76 -4.43 -6.35 -7.37
CA THR A 76 -4.56 -6.67 -5.94
C THR A 76 -4.53 -8.18 -5.69
N VAL A 77 -5.25 -8.98 -6.48
CA VAL A 77 -5.21 -10.45 -6.38
C VAL A 77 -3.76 -10.94 -6.51
N ARG A 78 -3.06 -10.47 -7.53
CA ARG A 78 -1.66 -10.84 -7.78
C ARG A 78 -0.73 -10.38 -6.65
N LEU A 79 -0.96 -9.19 -6.12
CA LEU A 79 -0.18 -8.62 -5.01
C LEU A 79 -0.32 -9.42 -3.72
N LEU A 80 -1.56 -9.77 -3.34
CA LEU A 80 -1.80 -10.56 -2.14
C LEU A 80 -1.15 -11.94 -2.27
N ALA A 81 -1.30 -12.60 -3.42
CA ALA A 81 -0.63 -13.87 -3.67
C ALA A 81 0.91 -13.75 -3.56
N ALA A 82 1.50 -12.66 -4.04
CA ALA A 82 2.94 -12.43 -4.00
C ALA A 82 3.48 -12.05 -2.60
N GLU A 83 2.74 -11.24 -1.83
CA GLU A 83 3.21 -10.71 -0.53
C GLU A 83 2.85 -11.59 0.66
N THR A 84 1.70 -12.27 0.61
CA THR A 84 1.19 -13.03 1.76
C THR A 84 1.08 -14.53 1.47
N GLY A 85 1.20 -14.95 0.21
CA GLY A 85 0.89 -16.31 -0.21
C GLY A 85 -0.60 -16.66 -0.13
N GLU A 86 -1.46 -15.71 0.24
CA GLU A 86 -2.90 -15.94 0.36
C GLU A 86 -3.55 -15.90 -1.03
N VAL A 87 -4.25 -16.98 -1.38
CA VAL A 87 -5.09 -17.06 -2.58
C VAL A 87 -6.56 -17.06 -2.14
N HIS A 88 -7.29 -15.99 -2.44
CA HIS A 88 -8.68 -15.81 -2.02
C HIS A 88 -9.71 -16.61 -2.85
N GLY A 89 -9.27 -17.65 -3.56
CA GLY A 89 -10.13 -18.46 -4.43
C GLY A 89 -10.72 -17.70 -5.62
N ILE A 90 -10.17 -16.54 -5.96
CA ILE A 90 -10.56 -15.77 -7.15
C ILE A 90 -9.35 -15.33 -7.97
N SER A 91 -9.51 -15.30 -9.29
CA SER A 91 -8.56 -14.72 -10.23
C SER A 91 -8.90 -13.25 -10.53
N GLY A 92 -7.96 -12.52 -11.16
CA GLY A 92 -8.21 -11.15 -11.61
C GLY A 92 -9.42 -11.02 -12.55
N ALA A 93 -9.57 -11.96 -13.50
CA ALA A 93 -10.73 -11.99 -14.39
C ALA A 93 -12.05 -12.28 -13.65
N GLN A 94 -12.00 -13.03 -12.54
CA GLN A 94 -13.18 -13.29 -11.70
C GLN A 94 -13.55 -12.09 -10.83
N PHE A 95 -12.58 -11.22 -10.51
CA PHE A 95 -12.87 -9.97 -9.80
C PHE A 95 -13.82 -9.08 -10.60
N GLY A 96 -13.73 -9.04 -11.94
CA GLY A 96 -14.62 -8.26 -12.80
C GLY A 96 -16.08 -8.72 -12.82
N ARG A 97 -16.45 -9.80 -12.12
CA ARG A 97 -17.83 -10.33 -12.10
C ARG A 97 -18.57 -9.88 -10.85
N CYS A 98 -19.89 -9.66 -10.94
CA CYS A 98 -20.81 -9.52 -9.80
C CYS A 98 -21.09 -10.89 -9.15
N LYS A 99 -20.00 -11.54 -8.74
CA LYS A 99 -19.94 -12.81 -8.05
C LYS A 99 -18.74 -12.70 -7.11
N TYR A 100 -18.63 -13.61 -6.15
CA TYR A 100 -17.48 -13.68 -5.25
C TYR A 100 -17.38 -12.55 -4.21
N ALA A 101 -18.50 -11.98 -3.75
CA ALA A 101 -18.53 -10.98 -2.68
C ALA A 101 -17.67 -11.40 -1.46
N SER A 102 -17.80 -12.65 -1.01
CA SER A 102 -17.02 -13.17 0.13
C SER A 102 -15.51 -13.08 -0.10
N ALA A 103 -15.03 -13.46 -1.29
CA ALA A 103 -13.62 -13.38 -1.64
C ALA A 103 -13.14 -11.92 -1.71
N LYS A 104 -13.96 -11.02 -2.28
CA LYS A 104 -13.61 -9.59 -2.38
C LYS A 104 -13.56 -8.91 -1.00
N VAL A 105 -14.48 -9.24 -0.09
CA VAL A 105 -14.41 -8.78 1.32
C VAL A 105 -13.14 -9.30 1.99
N ALA A 106 -12.82 -10.59 1.82
CA ALA A 106 -11.61 -11.18 2.38
C ALA A 106 -10.34 -10.50 1.84
N MET A 107 -10.28 -10.22 0.54
CA MET A 107 -9.18 -9.45 -0.07
C MET A 107 -9.01 -8.08 0.57
N CYS A 108 -10.10 -7.32 0.80
CA CYS A 108 -10.00 -6.02 1.45
C CYS A 108 -9.42 -6.13 2.87
N HIS A 109 -9.81 -7.16 3.64
CA HIS A 109 -9.22 -7.41 4.96
C HIS A 109 -7.73 -7.77 4.89
N SER A 110 -7.34 -8.62 3.94
CA SER A 110 -5.95 -9.03 3.76
C SER A 110 -5.07 -7.89 3.26
N LEU A 111 -5.56 -7.07 2.33
CA LEU A 111 -4.87 -5.85 1.91
C LEU A 111 -4.69 -4.90 3.08
N LEU A 112 -5.73 -4.66 3.88
CA LEU A 112 -5.62 -3.81 5.05
C LEU A 112 -4.60 -4.34 6.08
N ARG A 113 -4.52 -5.67 6.26
CA ARG A 113 -3.52 -6.32 7.13
C ARG A 113 -2.10 -6.07 6.59
N LEU A 114 -1.88 -6.27 5.29
CA LEU A 114 -0.61 -6.05 4.61
C LEU A 114 -0.16 -4.58 4.69
N LEU A 115 -1.05 -3.63 4.37
CA LEU A 115 -0.71 -2.21 4.40
C LEU A 115 -0.35 -1.73 5.82
N ARG A 116 -1.03 -2.27 6.83
CA ARG A 116 -0.70 -1.99 8.24
C ARG A 116 0.63 -2.59 8.68
N SER A 117 1.00 -3.80 8.24
CA SER A 117 2.29 -4.39 8.60
C SER A 117 3.48 -3.68 7.96
N LEU A 118 3.26 -3.03 6.81
CA LEU A 118 4.26 -2.23 6.11
C LEU A 118 4.35 -0.78 6.61
N THR A 119 3.39 -0.32 7.40
CA THR A 119 3.40 1.03 7.95
C THR A 119 4.26 1.02 9.22
N PRO A 120 5.35 1.80 9.28
CA PRO A 120 6.11 1.95 10.51
C PRO A 120 5.17 2.44 11.61
N GLN A 121 4.94 1.60 12.63
CA GLN A 121 4.32 2.08 13.86
C GLN A 121 5.23 3.18 14.39
N PRO A 122 4.71 4.36 14.78
CA PRO A 122 5.49 5.25 15.62
C PRO A 122 5.84 4.43 16.85
N SER A 123 7.11 4.07 16.98
CA SER A 123 7.62 3.47 18.20
C SER A 123 7.26 4.45 19.30
N THR A 124 6.26 4.10 20.12
CA THR A 124 6.03 4.78 21.39
C THR A 124 7.32 4.60 22.17
N GLU A 125 8.18 5.61 22.10
CA GLU A 125 9.37 5.73 22.93
C GLU A 125 8.94 5.59 24.39
N ARG A 126 9.06 4.38 24.93
CA ARG A 126 9.10 4.18 26.37
C ARG A 126 10.55 4.29 26.79
N HIS A 127 10.86 5.50 27.24
CA HIS A 127 11.95 5.90 28.13
C HIS A 127 13.39 5.52 27.75
N PRO A 128 14.28 6.50 27.57
CA PRO A 128 15.70 6.22 27.73
C PRO A 128 15.90 5.88 29.22
N ALA A 129 16.16 4.62 29.51
CA ALA A 129 16.75 4.26 30.79
C ALA A 129 18.05 5.06 30.91
N ARG A 130 18.10 5.98 31.88
CA ARG A 130 19.33 6.63 32.36
C ARG A 130 20.36 5.53 32.64
N VAL A 131 21.32 5.36 31.75
CA VAL A 131 22.53 4.59 32.05
C VAL A 131 23.58 5.58 32.58
N PRO A 132 24.23 5.31 33.72
CA PRO A 132 25.24 6.21 34.27
C PRO A 132 26.44 6.28 33.32
N ILE A 133 26.89 7.50 33.05
CA ILE A 133 28.13 7.80 32.35
C ILE A 133 29.28 7.25 33.21
N ALA A 134 29.83 6.11 32.79
CA ALA A 134 31.07 5.58 33.29
C ALA A 134 32.06 5.47 32.12
N SER A 135 33.06 6.33 32.21
CA SER A 135 34.32 6.39 31.46
C SER A 135 34.81 5.06 30.87
N ARG A 136 35.14 5.07 29.56
CA ARG A 136 36.29 4.32 29.01
C ARG A 136 36.67 4.76 27.59
N SER A 137 37.85 5.40 27.56
CA SER A 137 38.94 5.47 26.57
C SER A 137 38.68 5.47 25.05
N PRO A 138 39.33 6.37 24.28
CA PRO A 138 39.20 6.47 22.83
C PRO A 138 40.11 5.46 22.13
N MET A 139 39.58 4.67 21.20
CA MET A 139 40.43 4.01 20.22
C MET A 139 39.69 3.67 18.92
N SER A 140 40.38 4.02 17.84
CA SER A 140 40.32 3.42 16.50
C SER A 140 39.30 4.00 15.51
N ALA A 141 39.88 4.76 14.59
CA ALA A 141 39.29 5.28 13.37
C ALA A 141 38.75 4.16 12.47
N CYS A 142 37.43 4.15 12.25
CA CYS A 142 36.83 3.47 11.11
C CYS A 142 36.87 4.41 9.90
N LYS A 143 37.65 4.02 8.88
CA LYS A 143 37.68 4.65 7.55
C LYS A 143 36.28 4.60 6.90
N PRO A 144 35.85 5.66 6.19
CA PRO A 144 34.65 5.59 5.37
C PRO A 144 34.87 4.63 4.19
N ALA A 145 33.94 3.71 3.99
CA ALA A 145 33.87 2.88 2.79
C ALA A 145 33.77 3.80 1.56
N ALA A 146 34.62 3.52 0.57
CA ALA A 146 34.72 4.25 -0.67
C ALA A 146 33.35 4.37 -1.35
N ALA A 147 32.90 5.61 -1.53
CA ALA A 147 31.79 5.94 -2.40
C ALA A 147 32.13 5.49 -3.83
N LEU A 148 31.34 4.56 -4.37
CA LEU A 148 31.39 4.22 -5.78
C LEU A 148 31.06 5.48 -6.60
N PRO A 149 31.85 5.82 -7.64
CA PRO A 149 31.56 6.97 -8.48
C PRO A 149 30.24 6.70 -9.23
N ALA A 150 29.22 7.50 -8.91
CA ALA A 150 28.00 7.54 -9.70
C ALA A 150 28.36 7.87 -11.15
N GLN A 151 27.93 7.03 -12.09
CA GLN A 151 28.24 7.23 -13.50
C GLN A 151 27.80 8.64 -13.95
N PRO A 152 28.65 9.38 -14.67
CA PRO A 152 28.37 10.77 -15.07
C PRO A 152 27.09 10.92 -15.89
N PHE A 153 26.61 9.84 -16.51
CA PHE A 153 25.36 9.83 -17.26
C PHE A 153 24.10 10.00 -16.38
N ALA A 154 24.08 9.40 -15.18
CA ALA A 154 22.93 9.46 -14.29
C ALA A 154 22.75 10.88 -13.69
N ALA A 155 23.86 11.52 -13.30
CA ALA A 155 23.84 12.89 -12.79
C ALA A 155 23.35 13.88 -13.86
N ALA A 156 23.84 13.75 -15.10
CA ALA A 156 23.40 14.60 -16.21
C ALA A 156 21.91 14.43 -16.57
N LEU A 157 21.39 13.20 -16.49
CA LEU A 157 19.97 12.92 -16.75
C LEU A 157 19.06 13.55 -15.68
N VAL A 158 19.46 13.46 -14.40
CA VAL A 158 18.74 14.09 -13.28
C VAL A 158 18.71 15.61 -13.44
N ASP A 159 19.84 16.24 -13.79
CA ASP A 159 19.89 17.69 -14.02
C ASP A 159 19.08 18.15 -15.25
N LYS A 160 19.00 17.33 -16.31
CA LYS A 160 18.16 17.63 -17.47
C LYS A 160 16.67 17.59 -17.09
N ARG A 161 16.26 16.60 -16.29
CA ARG A 161 14.87 16.45 -15.84
C ARG A 161 14.46 17.54 -14.86
N ARG A 162 15.37 17.95 -13.95
CA ARG A 162 15.17 19.09 -13.04
C ARG A 162 14.96 20.40 -13.80
N ARG A 163 15.75 20.65 -14.85
CA ARG A 163 15.58 21.84 -15.70
C ARG A 163 14.26 21.85 -16.46
N ALA A 164 13.83 20.72 -17.01
CA ALA A 164 12.56 20.61 -17.75
C ALA A 164 11.33 20.88 -16.86
N LEU A 165 11.35 20.40 -15.62
CA LEU A 165 10.27 20.66 -14.66
C LEU A 165 10.22 22.14 -14.26
N ASN A 166 11.37 22.77 -14.05
CA ASN A 166 11.42 24.20 -13.71
C ASN A 166 11.02 25.12 -14.87
N SER A 167 11.18 24.70 -16.13
CA SER A 167 10.72 25.49 -17.28
C SER A 167 9.20 25.43 -17.48
N LEU A 168 8.53 24.33 -17.13
CA LEU A 168 7.08 24.20 -17.26
C LEU A 168 6.30 25.03 -16.25
N GLN A 169 6.94 25.46 -15.15
CA GLN A 169 6.28 26.25 -14.11
C GLN A 169 6.37 27.78 -14.35
N ARG A 170 6.90 28.23 -15.50
CA ARG A 170 7.09 29.65 -15.85
C ARG A 170 6.46 30.06 -17.19
N SER A 171 5.50 29.31 -17.70
CA SER A 171 4.66 29.70 -18.86
C SER A 171 3.20 29.77 -18.43
#